data_AF-A0A6N6T6Q6-F1
#
_entry.id   AF-A0A6N6T6Q6-F1
#
_cell.length_a   1.000
_cell.length_b   1.000
_cell.length_c   1.000
_cell.angle_alpha   90.00
_cell.angle_beta   90.00
_cell.angle_gamma   90.00
#
_symmetry.space_group_name_H-M   'P 1'
#
loop_
_entity.id
_entity.type
_entity.pdbx_description
1 polymer ?
#
loop_
_entity_poly.entity_id
_entity_poly.type
_entity_poly.pdbx_seq_one_letter_code
_entity_poly.pdbx_strand_id
1 'polypeptide(L)'
;MTLHSTVAAVTDRIRQRSAATRSAYLARLEQARRTGPVRKGLSCTNLAHTFAASAPHDKAILREARWPNLAIVSSYNDLLSAHQPLERFPALIKQAAREAGAVAQFAGGVPAMCDGVTQGQPGMELSLFSRDVIAMATAVSLSHNTFDAVLCLGVCDKIVPGLLIGALHFGHLPAIFVPGGPMPSGLP
;
A
#
# COMPACT_ATOMS: atom_id res chain seq x y z
N MET A 1 -18.73 -24.92 5.06
CA MET A 1 -18.73 -25.42 3.66
C MET A 1 -17.49 -26.27 3.45
N THR A 2 -17.64 -27.47 2.88
CA THR A 2 -16.53 -28.34 2.46
C THR A 2 -15.90 -27.78 1.19
N LEU A 3 -14.56 -27.67 1.17
CA LEU A 3 -13.83 -27.18 -0.01
C LEU A 3 -13.90 -28.22 -1.15
N HIS A 4 -14.01 -27.77 -2.40
CA HIS A 4 -13.90 -28.66 -3.57
C HIS A 4 -12.54 -29.37 -3.58
N SER A 5 -12.51 -30.66 -3.87
CA SER A 5 -11.30 -31.52 -3.76
C SER A 5 -10.11 -30.98 -4.56
N THR A 6 -10.34 -30.51 -5.80
CA THR A 6 -9.30 -29.88 -6.62
C THR A 6 -8.70 -28.63 -5.96
N VAL A 7 -9.54 -27.77 -5.38
CA VAL A 7 -9.08 -26.52 -4.73
C VAL A 7 -8.26 -26.86 -3.50
N ALA A 8 -8.68 -27.87 -2.72
CA ALA A 8 -7.90 -28.36 -1.58
C ALA A 8 -6.53 -28.88 -2.04
N ALA A 9 -6.49 -29.76 -3.05
CA ALA A 9 -5.26 -30.33 -3.56
C ALA A 9 -4.28 -29.29 -4.14
N VAL A 10 -4.78 -28.26 -4.83
CA VAL A 10 -3.95 -27.15 -5.33
C VAL A 10 -3.42 -26.32 -4.15
N THR A 11 -4.27 -26.02 -3.18
CA THR A 11 -3.89 -25.24 -1.98
C THR A 11 -2.78 -25.94 -1.20
N ASP A 12 -2.93 -27.24 -0.95
CA ASP A 12 -1.94 -28.02 -0.20
C ASP A 12 -0.62 -28.14 -0.94
N ARG A 13 -0.66 -28.30 -2.27
CA ARG A 13 0.56 -28.27 -3.10
C ARG A 13 1.29 -26.93 -3.01
N ILE A 14 0.56 -25.81 -3.03
CA ILE A 14 1.15 -24.47 -2.86
C ILE A 14 1.73 -24.32 -1.45
N ARG A 15 1.03 -24.78 -0.41
CA ARG A 15 1.52 -24.76 0.98
C ARG A 15 2.81 -25.55 1.14
N GLN A 16 2.85 -26.78 0.62
CA GLN A 16 4.03 -27.65 0.66
C GLN A 16 5.21 -27.02 -0.08
N ARG A 17 4.98 -26.57 -1.33
CA ARG A 17 6.03 -25.91 -2.14
C ARG A 17 6.58 -24.63 -1.49
N SER A 18 5.74 -23.87 -0.79
CA SER A 18 6.13 -22.60 -0.18
C SER A 18 6.54 -22.71 1.29
N ALA A 19 6.56 -23.91 1.88
CA ALA A 19 6.73 -24.08 3.32
C ALA A 19 8.00 -23.40 3.86
N ALA A 20 9.15 -23.61 3.21
CA ALA A 20 10.42 -23.02 3.64
C ALA A 20 10.43 -21.49 3.50
N THR A 21 10.06 -20.97 2.32
CA THR A 21 10.08 -19.52 2.05
C THR A 21 9.04 -18.76 2.86
N ARG A 22 7.85 -19.33 3.04
CA ARG A 22 6.79 -18.76 3.90
C ARG A 22 7.22 -18.74 5.36
N SER A 23 7.87 -19.79 5.86
CA SER A 23 8.35 -19.82 7.25
C SER A 23 9.42 -18.76 7.50
N ALA A 24 10.38 -18.63 6.59
CA ALA A 24 11.40 -17.58 6.64
C ALA A 24 10.77 -16.17 6.61
N TYR A 25 9.77 -15.97 5.74
CA TYR A 25 9.02 -14.72 5.66
C TYR A 25 8.32 -14.37 6.98
N LEU A 26 7.57 -15.32 7.56
CA LEU A 26 6.83 -15.10 8.81
C LEU A 26 7.77 -14.82 9.98
N ALA A 27 8.92 -15.52 10.07
CA ALA A 27 9.92 -15.25 11.08
C ALA A 27 10.46 -13.81 10.97
N ARG A 28 10.73 -13.33 9.75
CA ARG A 28 11.15 -11.94 9.50
C ARG A 28 10.06 -10.94 9.91
N LEU A 29 8.79 -11.24 9.67
CA LEU A 29 7.68 -10.38 10.09
C LEU A 29 7.57 -10.29 11.61
N GLU A 30 7.71 -11.43 12.31
CA GLU A 30 7.64 -11.45 13.77
C GLU A 30 8.79 -10.66 14.39
N GLN A 31 10.01 -10.77 13.83
CA GLN A 31 11.15 -9.95 14.25
C GLN A 31 10.96 -8.45 14.01
N ALA A 32 10.23 -8.09 12.95
CA ALA A 32 9.95 -6.69 12.61
C ALA A 32 8.77 -6.11 13.41
N ARG A 33 7.91 -6.96 13.97
CA ARG A 33 6.73 -6.55 14.73
C ARG A 33 7.15 -5.80 15.99
N ARG A 34 6.51 -4.66 16.24
CA ARG A 34 6.76 -3.83 17.43
C ARG A 34 5.47 -3.57 18.20
N THR A 35 5.59 -3.37 19.51
CA THR A 35 4.50 -2.87 20.34
C THR A 35 4.57 -1.35 20.40
N GLY A 36 3.53 -0.68 19.90
CA GLY A 36 3.46 0.78 19.82
C GLY A 36 4.13 1.37 18.57
N PRO A 37 4.22 2.72 18.48
CA PRO A 37 4.59 3.38 17.23
C PRO A 37 6.01 3.07 16.76
N VAL A 38 6.15 2.66 15.49
CA VAL A 38 7.42 2.20 14.88
C VAL A 38 8.51 3.28 14.98
N ARG A 39 8.10 4.54 14.82
CA ARG A 39 8.98 5.72 14.77
C ARG A 39 9.74 6.03 16.06
N LYS A 40 9.38 5.43 17.21
CA LYS A 40 10.12 5.59 18.48
C LYS A 40 11.58 5.14 18.41
N GLY A 41 11.92 4.28 17.44
CA GLY A 41 13.30 3.82 17.23
C GLY A 41 14.15 4.71 16.32
N LEU A 42 13.62 5.83 15.79
CA LEU A 42 14.35 6.74 14.92
C LEU A 42 15.01 7.88 15.71
N SER A 43 16.15 8.39 15.21
CA SER A 43 16.79 9.57 15.79
C SER A 43 15.91 10.81 15.63
N CYS A 44 16.06 11.80 16.52
CA CYS A 44 15.33 13.06 16.44
C CYS A 44 15.53 13.77 15.09
N THR A 45 16.74 13.69 14.53
CA THR A 45 17.05 14.25 13.21
C THR A 45 16.25 13.55 12.12
N ASN A 46 16.24 12.22 12.08
CA ASN A 46 15.49 11.46 11.08
C ASN A 46 13.99 11.75 11.18
N LEU A 47 13.47 11.79 12.42
CA LEU A 47 12.06 12.11 12.67
C LEU A 47 11.67 13.49 12.15
N ALA A 48 12.52 14.52 12.35
CA ALA A 48 12.24 15.87 11.87
C ALA A 48 11.97 15.93 10.36
N HIS A 49 12.74 15.18 9.55
CA HIS A 49 12.51 15.13 8.09
C HIS A 49 11.15 14.56 7.71
N THR A 50 10.60 13.64 8.52
CA THR A 50 9.32 12.98 8.19
C THR A 50 8.10 13.86 8.40
N PHE A 51 8.18 14.91 9.22
CA PHE A 51 7.02 15.74 9.59
C PHE A 51 7.27 17.24 9.59
N ALA A 52 8.44 17.71 9.15
CA ALA A 52 8.76 19.14 9.07
C ALA A 52 7.73 19.93 8.24
N ALA A 53 7.22 19.33 7.17
CA ALA A 53 6.20 19.91 6.30
C ALA A 53 4.75 19.68 6.77
N SER A 54 4.54 18.87 7.83
CA SER A 54 3.21 18.60 8.35
C SER A 54 2.60 19.85 9.01
N ALA A 55 1.27 19.93 8.98
CA ALA A 55 0.52 20.98 9.69
C ALA A 55 0.89 21.01 11.19
N PRO A 56 0.82 22.17 11.87
CA PRO A 56 1.29 22.31 13.25
C PRO A 56 0.72 21.27 14.23
N HIS A 57 -0.57 20.94 14.09
CA HIS A 57 -1.25 19.93 14.89
C HIS A 57 -0.66 18.52 14.67
N ASP A 58 -0.64 18.05 13.42
CA ASP A 58 -0.10 16.73 13.05
C ASP A 58 1.38 16.62 13.41
N LYS A 59 2.15 17.70 13.23
CA LYS A 59 3.57 17.77 13.60
C LYS A 59 3.80 17.54 15.09
N ALA A 60 3.00 18.16 15.96
CA ALA A 60 3.10 17.95 17.40
C ALA A 60 2.80 16.49 17.78
N ILE A 61 1.72 15.93 17.21
CA ILE A 61 1.30 14.54 17.45
C ILE A 61 2.36 13.53 16.98
N LEU A 62 2.93 13.75 15.78
CA LEU A 62 3.95 12.89 15.21
C LEU A 62 5.23 12.94 16.04
N ARG A 63 5.65 14.13 16.48
CA ARG A 63 6.82 14.35 17.35
C ARG A 63 6.69 13.64 18.69
N GLU A 64 5.52 13.70 19.32
CA GLU A 64 5.27 13.09 20.64
C GLU A 64 4.97 11.58 20.56
N ALA A 65 4.95 11.02 19.35
CA ALA A 65 4.61 9.63 19.10
C ALA A 65 3.25 9.20 19.72
N ARG A 66 2.27 10.12 19.80
CA ARG A 66 1.00 9.86 20.50
C ARG A 66 0.02 9.01 19.69
N TRP A 67 -0.07 9.24 18.39
CA TRP A 67 -1.03 8.59 17.50
C TRP A 67 -0.35 7.69 16.45
N PRO A 68 -1.01 6.66 15.91
CA PRO A 68 -0.50 5.93 14.76
C PRO A 68 -0.31 6.83 13.54
N ASN A 69 0.73 6.58 12.74
CA ASN A 69 0.99 7.25 11.48
C ASN A 69 0.69 6.32 10.29
N LEU A 70 -0.29 6.66 9.47
CA LEU A 70 -0.75 5.87 8.33
C LEU A 70 -0.03 6.33 7.06
N ALA A 71 0.55 5.38 6.31
CA ALA A 71 1.02 5.62 4.97
C ALA A 71 -0.15 5.62 3.98
N ILE A 72 -0.13 6.56 3.04
CA ILE A 72 -0.97 6.52 1.83
C ILE A 72 -0.04 6.29 0.64
N VAL A 73 -0.22 5.17 -0.05
CA VAL A 73 0.46 4.89 -1.33
C VAL A 73 -0.61 4.88 -2.42
N SER A 74 -0.46 5.73 -3.44
CA SER A 74 -1.51 5.95 -4.43
C SER A 74 -1.03 5.75 -5.86
N SER A 75 -1.85 5.09 -6.68
CA SER A 75 -1.67 4.98 -8.12
C SER A 75 -2.40 6.09 -8.89
N TYR A 76 -2.55 7.28 -8.28
CA TYR A 76 -3.25 8.41 -8.89
C TYR A 76 -2.55 8.88 -10.17
N ASN A 77 -3.35 9.07 -11.22
CA ASN A 77 -3.06 9.96 -12.34
C ASN A 77 -4.38 10.58 -12.82
N ASP A 78 -4.28 11.70 -13.51
CA ASP A 78 -5.43 12.42 -14.08
C ASP A 78 -5.87 11.87 -15.46
N LEU A 79 -5.01 11.06 -16.09
CA LEU A 79 -5.22 10.50 -17.42
C LEU A 79 -6.30 9.42 -17.48
N LEU A 80 -6.35 8.51 -16.50
CA LEU A 80 -7.14 7.29 -16.57
C LEU A 80 -8.35 7.35 -15.63
N SER A 81 -9.54 7.04 -16.15
CA SER A 81 -10.81 7.06 -15.41
C SER A 81 -10.80 6.22 -14.13
N ALA A 82 -10.05 5.13 -14.09
CA ALA A 82 -9.94 4.26 -12.91
C ALA A 82 -9.02 4.85 -11.81
N HIS A 83 -8.25 5.88 -12.11
CA HIS A 83 -7.22 6.44 -11.20
C HIS A 83 -7.48 7.91 -10.85
N GLN A 84 -8.07 8.67 -11.76
CA GLN A 84 -8.43 10.07 -11.53
C GLN A 84 -9.26 10.26 -10.26
N PRO A 85 -10.25 9.40 -9.93
CA PRO A 85 -11.03 9.55 -8.70
C PRO A 85 -10.19 9.55 -7.42
N LEU A 86 -8.99 8.96 -7.45
CA LEU A 86 -8.09 8.89 -6.29
C LEU A 86 -7.51 10.25 -5.88
N GLU A 87 -7.59 11.29 -6.71
CA GLU A 87 -7.08 12.65 -6.43
C GLU A 87 -7.53 13.15 -5.05
N ARG A 88 -8.82 12.97 -4.75
CA ARG A 88 -9.48 13.55 -3.57
C ARG A 88 -9.31 12.69 -2.31
N PHE A 89 -9.00 11.41 -2.47
CA PHE A 89 -8.96 10.45 -1.37
C PHE A 89 -7.91 10.79 -0.30
N PRO A 90 -6.67 11.21 -0.63
CA PRO A 90 -5.68 11.55 0.39
C PRO A 90 -6.16 12.61 1.39
N ALA A 91 -6.90 13.63 0.95
CA ALA A 91 -7.42 14.65 1.84
C ALA A 91 -8.50 14.09 2.78
N LEU A 92 -9.45 13.32 2.22
CA LEU A 92 -10.52 12.67 2.99
C LEU A 92 -9.96 11.67 4.01
N ILE A 93 -8.99 10.85 3.59
CA ILE A 93 -8.31 9.89 4.47
C ILE A 93 -7.60 10.60 5.61
N LYS A 94 -6.87 11.69 5.33
CA LYS A 94 -6.17 12.47 6.37
C LYS A 94 -7.13 13.06 7.39
N GLN A 95 -8.33 13.46 6.96
CA GLN A 95 -9.36 13.94 7.86
C GLN A 95 -9.92 12.78 8.70
N ALA A 96 -10.36 11.69 8.07
CA ALA A 96 -10.91 10.52 8.76
C ALA A 96 -9.90 9.90 9.74
N ALA A 97 -8.61 9.88 9.40
CA ALA A 97 -7.55 9.43 10.29
C ALA A 97 -7.50 10.28 11.57
N ARG A 98 -7.57 11.62 11.44
CA ARG A 98 -7.58 12.53 12.60
C ARG A 98 -8.79 12.30 13.50
N GLU A 99 -9.97 12.13 12.90
CA GLU A 99 -11.21 11.81 13.63
C GLU A 99 -11.11 10.47 14.38
N ALA A 100 -10.33 9.52 13.86
CA ALA A 100 -10.04 8.24 14.50
C ALA A 100 -8.81 8.25 15.45
N GLY A 101 -8.20 9.41 15.72
CA GLY A 101 -7.01 9.51 16.57
C GLY A 101 -5.73 8.97 15.92
N ALA A 102 -5.60 9.13 14.61
CA ALA A 102 -4.42 8.80 13.81
C ALA A 102 -3.98 10.00 12.95
N VAL A 103 -2.74 9.98 12.46
CA VAL A 103 -2.26 10.89 11.43
C VAL A 103 -2.05 10.07 10.16
N ALA A 104 -2.31 10.66 8.99
CA ALA A 104 -1.96 10.02 7.72
C ALA A 104 -1.05 10.92 6.89
N GLN A 105 -0.05 10.33 6.23
CA GLN A 105 0.84 11.03 5.32
C GLN A 105 0.86 10.34 3.96
N PHE A 106 1.01 11.14 2.91
CA PHE A 106 1.21 10.61 1.58
C PHE A 106 2.65 10.11 1.48
N ALA A 107 2.81 8.79 1.49
CA ALA A 107 4.12 8.13 1.54
C ALA A 107 4.78 8.08 0.16
N GLY A 108 3.98 7.95 -0.90
CA GLY A 108 4.49 7.97 -2.26
C GLY A 108 3.44 7.65 -3.31
N GLY A 109 3.76 8.02 -4.56
CA GLY A 109 3.01 7.62 -5.74
C GLY A 109 3.63 6.38 -6.38
N VAL A 110 2.80 5.54 -6.98
CA VAL A 110 3.24 4.44 -7.84
C VAL A 110 2.80 4.71 -9.27
N PRO A 111 3.55 4.26 -10.29
CA PRO A 111 3.10 4.42 -11.67
C PRO A 111 1.80 3.65 -11.90
N ALA A 112 0.98 4.16 -12.79
CA ALA A 112 -0.30 3.59 -13.13
C ALA A 112 -0.49 3.59 -14.66
N MET A 113 -0.92 2.45 -15.19
CA MET A 113 -1.24 2.26 -16.60
C MET A 113 -2.57 1.51 -16.73
N CYS A 114 -3.19 1.62 -17.90
CA CYS A 114 -4.44 0.96 -18.21
C CYS A 114 -4.21 -0.04 -19.35
N ASP A 115 -4.36 -1.33 -19.04
CA ASP A 115 -4.30 -2.40 -20.05
C ASP A 115 -5.32 -2.16 -21.17
N GLY A 116 -6.52 -1.64 -20.84
CA GLY A 116 -7.53 -1.30 -21.84
C GLY A 116 -7.10 -0.21 -22.83
N VAL A 117 -6.24 0.73 -22.42
CA VAL A 117 -5.67 1.75 -23.32
C VAL A 117 -4.51 1.18 -24.13
N THR A 118 -3.67 0.34 -23.53
CA THR A 118 -2.49 -0.21 -24.20
C THR A 118 -2.77 -1.47 -25.02
N GLN A 119 -3.97 -2.05 -24.95
CA GLN A 119 -4.31 -3.30 -25.63
C GLN A 119 -4.07 -3.20 -27.13
N GLY A 120 -3.24 -4.10 -27.67
CA GLY A 120 -2.86 -4.10 -29.08
C GLY A 120 -1.85 -3.02 -29.49
N GLN A 121 -1.34 -2.24 -28.54
CA GLN A 121 -0.32 -1.20 -28.77
C GLN A 121 1.06 -1.65 -28.23
N PRO A 122 2.17 -1.08 -28.73
CA PRO A 122 3.52 -1.38 -28.22
C PRO A 122 3.68 -1.20 -26.70
N GLY A 123 2.89 -0.31 -26.09
CA GLY A 123 2.90 -0.12 -24.64
C GLY A 123 2.44 -1.33 -23.82
N MET A 124 1.72 -2.29 -24.42
CA MET A 124 1.29 -3.51 -23.73
C MET A 124 2.47 -4.37 -23.26
N GLU A 125 3.61 -4.28 -23.94
CA GLU A 125 4.85 -4.96 -23.54
C GLU A 125 5.29 -4.57 -22.13
N LEU A 126 4.87 -3.39 -21.62
CA LEU A 126 5.19 -2.92 -20.28
C LEU A 126 4.16 -3.35 -19.21
N SER A 127 3.00 -3.91 -19.60
CA SER A 127 1.90 -4.20 -18.67
C SER A 127 2.35 -5.06 -17.50
N LEU A 128 2.88 -6.27 -17.77
CA LEU A 128 3.27 -7.16 -16.68
C LEU A 128 4.46 -6.62 -15.89
N PHE A 129 5.43 -5.99 -16.54
CA PHE A 129 6.60 -5.38 -15.88
C PHE A 129 6.19 -4.24 -14.93
N SER A 130 5.11 -3.51 -15.24
CA SER A 130 4.61 -2.44 -14.37
C SER A 130 4.31 -2.95 -12.96
N ARG A 131 3.86 -4.20 -12.80
CA ARG A 131 3.60 -4.82 -11.48
C ARG A 131 4.85 -4.77 -10.60
N ASP A 132 6.00 -5.14 -11.14
CA ASP A 132 7.24 -5.23 -10.37
C ASP A 132 7.80 -3.84 -10.05
N VAL A 133 7.63 -2.89 -10.97
CA VAL A 133 7.94 -1.46 -10.73
C VAL A 133 7.07 -0.90 -9.61
N ILE A 134 5.77 -1.18 -9.64
CA ILE A 134 4.82 -0.73 -8.60
C ILE A 134 5.16 -1.36 -7.26
N ALA A 135 5.52 -2.64 -7.23
CA ALA A 135 5.95 -3.32 -6.00
C ALA A 135 7.18 -2.65 -5.39
N MET A 136 8.19 -2.35 -6.21
CA MET A 136 9.39 -1.65 -5.76
C MET A 136 9.07 -0.23 -5.28
N ALA A 137 8.29 0.55 -6.04
CA ALA A 137 7.90 1.91 -5.65
C ALA A 137 7.10 1.93 -4.34
N THR A 138 6.22 0.95 -4.13
CA THR A 138 5.48 0.78 -2.87
C THR A 138 6.43 0.48 -1.72
N ALA A 139 7.38 -0.43 -1.90
CA ALA A 139 8.35 -0.77 -0.87
C ALA A 139 9.26 0.42 -0.52
N VAL A 140 9.71 1.18 -1.52
CA VAL A 140 10.47 2.42 -1.32
C VAL A 140 9.65 3.44 -0.52
N SER A 141 8.37 3.61 -0.84
CA SER A 141 7.46 4.51 -0.10
C SER A 141 7.39 4.19 1.41
N LEU A 142 7.40 2.90 1.75
CA LEU A 142 7.30 2.41 3.14
C LEU A 142 8.64 2.30 3.88
N SER A 143 9.77 2.43 3.18
CA SER A 143 11.12 2.18 3.72
C SER A 143 11.57 3.13 4.82
N HIS A 144 10.87 4.26 5.01
CA HIS A 144 11.19 5.29 5.99
C HIS A 144 11.00 4.86 7.45
N ASN A 145 10.40 3.69 7.71
CA ASN A 145 10.23 3.12 9.05
C ASN A 145 9.53 4.08 10.05
N THR A 146 8.58 4.88 9.55
CA THR A 146 7.84 5.89 10.34
C THR A 146 6.33 5.60 10.41
N PHE A 147 5.87 4.61 9.64
CA PHE A 147 4.46 4.26 9.50
C PHE A 147 4.09 3.07 10.38
N ASP A 148 2.87 3.11 10.88
CA ASP A 148 2.26 2.10 11.76
C ASP A 148 1.23 1.25 11.01
N ALA A 149 0.76 1.70 9.84
CA ALA A 149 -0.10 0.96 8.90
C ALA A 149 -0.05 1.62 7.51
N VAL A 150 -0.60 0.96 6.49
CA VAL A 150 -0.65 1.46 5.11
C VAL A 150 -2.03 1.32 4.47
N LEU A 151 -2.43 2.36 3.74
CA LEU A 151 -3.53 2.35 2.79
C LEU A 151 -2.96 2.34 1.36
N CYS A 152 -3.28 1.30 0.61
CA CYS A 152 -2.89 1.12 -0.78
C CYS A 152 -4.06 1.49 -1.69
N LEU A 153 -3.96 2.63 -2.37
CA LEU A 153 -4.98 3.16 -3.27
C LEU A 153 -4.63 2.73 -4.71
N GLY A 154 -5.41 1.81 -5.26
CA GLY A 154 -5.20 1.30 -6.62
C GLY A 154 -6.37 0.45 -7.10
N VAL A 155 -6.42 0.19 -8.41
CA VAL A 155 -7.56 -0.54 -9.02
C VAL A 155 -7.15 -1.51 -10.12
N CYS A 156 -6.44 -1.02 -11.15
CA CYS A 156 -6.17 -1.82 -12.36
C CYS A 156 -5.33 -3.09 -12.09
N ASP A 157 -5.44 -4.02 -13.03
CA ASP A 157 -4.96 -5.41 -12.97
C ASP A 157 -3.57 -5.61 -12.38
N LYS A 158 -2.60 -4.78 -12.79
CA LYS A 158 -1.19 -4.91 -12.38
C LYS A 158 -0.85 -4.05 -11.15
N ILE A 159 -1.68 -3.05 -10.86
CA ILE A 159 -1.51 -2.13 -9.75
C ILE A 159 -1.81 -2.82 -8.42
N VAL A 160 -2.96 -3.49 -8.32
CA VAL A 160 -3.37 -4.20 -7.08
C VAL A 160 -2.30 -5.22 -6.63
N PRO A 161 -1.84 -6.16 -7.47
CA PRO A 161 -0.79 -7.09 -7.08
C PRO A 161 0.56 -6.41 -6.85
N GLY A 162 0.90 -5.35 -7.59
CA GLY A 162 2.13 -4.57 -7.33
C GLY A 162 2.13 -3.96 -5.93
N LEU A 163 1.05 -3.24 -5.58
CA LEU A 163 0.85 -2.66 -4.25
C LEU A 163 0.90 -3.74 -3.16
N LEU A 164 0.24 -4.89 -3.40
CA LEU A 164 0.27 -6.02 -2.46
C LEU A 164 1.68 -6.57 -2.23
N ILE A 165 2.44 -6.84 -3.30
CA ILE A 165 3.81 -7.36 -3.20
C ILE A 165 4.70 -6.39 -2.42
N GLY A 166 4.63 -5.10 -2.74
CA GLY A 166 5.39 -4.07 -2.03
C GLY A 166 5.00 -3.94 -0.56
N ALA A 167 3.70 -3.95 -0.25
CA ALA A 167 3.21 -3.91 1.13
C ALA A 167 3.62 -5.17 1.92
N LEU A 168 3.59 -6.35 1.29
CA LEU A 168 4.03 -7.61 1.92
C LEU A 168 5.51 -7.59 2.29
N HIS A 169 6.36 -6.78 1.63
CA HIS A 169 7.73 -6.58 2.09
C HIS A 169 7.77 -6.05 3.54
N PHE A 170 6.78 -5.24 3.91
CA PHE A 170 6.53 -4.70 5.25
C PHE A 170 5.31 -5.35 5.91
N GLY A 171 5.04 -6.65 5.67
CA GLY A 171 3.82 -7.33 6.11
C GLY A 171 3.57 -7.43 7.62
N HIS A 172 4.45 -6.84 8.44
CA HIS A 172 4.22 -6.62 9.87
C HIS A 172 3.35 -5.38 10.12
N LEU A 173 3.21 -4.49 9.12
CA LEU A 173 2.28 -3.37 9.12
C LEU A 173 0.89 -3.85 8.71
N PRO A 174 -0.18 -3.46 9.42
CA PRO A 174 -1.54 -3.58 8.91
C PRO A 174 -1.67 -2.86 7.57
N ALA A 175 -2.24 -3.54 6.58
CA ALA A 175 -2.42 -3.00 5.23
C ALA A 175 -3.89 -3.13 4.80
N ILE A 176 -4.45 -2.05 4.26
CA ILE A 176 -5.80 -2.03 3.69
C ILE A 176 -5.72 -1.57 2.24
N PHE A 177 -6.44 -2.27 1.37
CA PHE A 177 -6.58 -1.89 -0.02
C PHE A 177 -7.83 -1.05 -0.24
N VAL A 178 -7.69 0.08 -0.92
CA VAL A 178 -8.76 1.07 -1.14
C VAL A 178 -8.95 1.26 -2.65
N PRO A 179 -9.90 0.54 -3.28
CA PRO A 179 -10.17 0.72 -4.69
C PRO A 179 -10.94 2.02 -4.96
N GLY A 180 -10.73 2.62 -6.14
CA GLY A 180 -11.51 3.76 -6.63
C GLY A 180 -12.97 3.44 -7.01
N GLY A 181 -13.32 2.14 -7.05
CA GLY A 181 -14.65 1.67 -7.43
C GLY A 181 -14.78 1.32 -8.92
N PRO A 182 -15.84 0.61 -9.31
CA PRO A 182 -16.11 0.30 -10.71
C PRO A 182 -16.55 1.56 -11.47
N MET A 183 -16.25 1.61 -12.76
CA MET A 183 -16.79 2.64 -13.64
C MET A 183 -18.32 2.48 -13.76
N PRO A 184 -19.09 3.58 -13.81
CA PRO A 184 -20.51 3.51 -14.13
C PRO A 184 -20.72 3.00 -15.56
N SER A 185 -21.91 2.46 -15.83
CA SER A 185 -22.30 2.08 -17.19
C SER A 185 -22.28 3.29 -18.11
N GLY A 186 -21.74 3.11 -19.33
CA GLY A 186 -21.88 4.09 -20.41
C GLY A 186 -23.19 3.96 -21.19
N LEU A 187 -24.02 2.97 -20.86
CA LEU A 187 -25.35 2.79 -21.44
C LEU A 187 -26.37 3.64 -20.67
N PRO A 188 -27.34 4.28 -21.36
CA PRO A 188 -28.43 5.01 -20.73
C PRO A 188 -29.38 4.10 -19.93
#